data_AF-A0A5D3WIV5-F1
#
_entry.id   AF-A0A5D3WIV5-F1
#
_cell.length_a   1.000
_cell.length_b   1.000
_cell.length_c   1.000
_cell.angle_alpha   90.00
_cell.angle_beta   90.00
_cell.angle_gamma   90.00
#
_symmetry.space_group_name_H-M   'P 1'
#
loop_
_entity.id
_entity.type
_entity.pdbx_description
1 polymer ?
#
loop_
_entity_poly.entity_id
_entity_poly.type
_entity_poly.pdbx_seq_one_letter_code
_entity_poly.pdbx_strand_id
1 'polypeptide(L)' 'MLVLIYDQTIKLTGHYSARYSLEKLRRVKVRDSESGKAIVLLTNNFTLPTATVAQLYRSR' A
#
# COMPACT_ATOMS: atom_id res chain seq x y z
N MET A 1 14.48 9.69 -1.13
CA MET A 1 13.78 9.64 0.18
C MET A 1 12.30 9.32 -0.08
N LEU A 2 11.69 8.42 0.71
CA LEU A 2 10.27 8.09 0.56
C LEU A 2 9.44 8.96 1.50
N VAL A 3 8.46 9.67 0.95
CA VAL A 3 7.53 10.52 1.70
C VAL A 3 6.17 9.85 1.75
N LEU A 4 5.67 9.58 2.96
CA LEU A 4 4.33 9.05 3.15
C LEU A 4 3.28 10.11 2.79
N ILE A 5 2.36 9.77 1.89
CA ILE A 5 1.22 10.62 1.54
C ILE A 5 -0.01 10.20 2.36
N TYR A 6 -0.31 8.90 2.38
CA TYR A 6 -1.37 8.35 3.23
C TYR A 6 -1.16 6.86 3.49
N ASP A 7 -1.78 6.40 4.58
CA ASP A 7 -1.91 5.02 4.97
C ASP A 7 -3.34 4.77 5.46
N GLN A 8 -4.08 3.93 4.74
CA GLN A 8 -5.50 3.73 4.97
C GLN A 8 -5.83 2.24 5.06
N THR A 9 -6.70 1.89 6.00
CA THR A 9 -7.35 0.59 6.00
C THR A 9 -8.61 0.68 5.15
N ILE A 10 -8.70 -0.13 4.10
CA ILE A 10 -9.81 -0.17 3.15
C ILE A 10 -10.45 -1.56 3.14
N LYS A 11 -11.67 -1.64 2.61
CA LYS A 11 -12.33 -2.92 2.30
C LYS A 11 -12.70 -2.93 0.82
N LEU A 12 -12.54 -4.10 0.17
CA LEU A 12 -12.98 -4.25 -1.20
C LEU A 12 -14.50 -4.43 -1.24
N THR A 13 -15.16 -3.69 -2.12
CA THR A 13 -16.63 -3.72 -2.29
C THR A 13 -17.07 -4.44 -3.56
N GLY A 14 -16.13 -4.90 -4.39
CA GLY A 14 -16.44 -5.62 -5.64
C GLY A 14 -17.08 -6.99 -5.38
N HIS A 15 -17.98 -7.44 -6.26
CA HIS A 15 -18.79 -8.66 -6.08
C HIS A 15 -17.97 -9.92 -5.73
N TYR A 16 -16.87 -10.17 -6.45
CA TYR A 16 -15.98 -11.30 -6.18
C TYR A 16 -14.96 -10.99 -5.09
N SER A 17 -14.40 -9.78 -5.11
CA SER A 17 -13.36 -9.37 -4.17
C SER A 17 -13.87 -9.29 -2.72
N ALA A 18 -15.11 -8.87 -2.50
CA ALA A 18 -15.73 -8.84 -1.18
C ALA A 18 -16.00 -10.25 -0.61
N ARG A 19 -16.11 -11.26 -1.48
CA ARG A 19 -16.45 -12.64 -1.12
C ARG A 19 -15.22 -13.50 -0.81
N TYR A 20 -14.08 -13.17 -1.42
CA TYR A 20 -12.85 -13.98 -1.36
C TYR A 20 -11.62 -13.24 -0.84
N SER A 21 -11.67 -11.91 -0.71
CA SER A 21 -10.55 -11.14 -0.19
C SER A 21 -10.63 -10.99 1.33
N LEU A 22 -9.46 -10.85 1.95
CA LEU A 22 -9.29 -10.59 3.37
C LEU A 22 -10.17 -9.41 3.78
N GLU A 23 -10.82 -9.52 4.95
CA GLU A 23 -11.85 -8.58 5.41
C GLU A 23 -11.42 -7.10 5.37
N LYS A 24 -10.10 -6.84 5.47
CA LYS A 24 -9.48 -5.52 5.44
C LYS A 24 -8.16 -5.59 4.68
N LEU A 25 -7.90 -4.58 3.87
CA LEU A 25 -6.64 -4.34 3.18
C LEU A 25 -6.07 -3.00 3.60
N ARG A 26 -4.77 -2.86 3.45
CA ARG A 26 -4.04 -1.62 3.67
C ARG A 26 -3.67 -1.02 2.33
N ARG A 27 -4.08 0.23 2.10
CA ARG A 27 -3.70 1.03 0.95
C ARG A 27 -2.73 2.11 1.39
N VAL A 28 -1.54 2.07 0.83
CA VAL A 28 -0.45 3.01 1.11
C VAL A 28 -0.13 3.78 -0.15
N LYS A 29 0.07 5.09 -0.03
CA LYS A 29 0.69 5.90 -1.08
C LYS A 29 1.91 6.60 -0.53
N VAL A 30 3.04 6.41 -1.21
CA VAL A 30 4.26 7.15 -0.97
C VAL A 30 4.68 7.89 -2.24
N ARG A 31 5.41 8.98 -2.08
CA ARG A 31 6.13 9.64 -3.16
C ARG A 31 7.62 9.39 -2.98
N ASP A 32 8.26 8.92 -4.03
CA ASP A 32 9.72 8.88 -4.10
C ASP A 32 10.22 10.27 -4.50
N SER A 33 10.94 10.92 -3.58
CA SER A 33 11.50 12.24 -3.80
C SER A 33 12.62 12.26 -4.85
N GLU A 34 13.30 11.12 -5.07
CA GLU A 34 14.44 11.05 -6.00
C GLU A 34 13.97 10.86 -7.44
N SER A 35 12.99 9.99 -7.66
CA SER A 35 12.45 9.75 -9.01
C SER A 35 11.21 10.59 -9.33
N GLY A 36 10.63 11.27 -8.34
CA GLY A 36 9.36 12.00 -8.45
C GLY A 36 8.11 11.11 -8.56
N LYS A 37 8.30 9.79 -8.66
CA LYS A 37 7.22 8.82 -8.89
C LYS A 37 6.37 8.60 -7.63
N ALA A 38 5.07 8.39 -7.84
CA ALA A 38 4.18 7.94 -6.79
C ALA A 38 4.07 6.42 -6.82
N ILE A 39 4.28 5.78 -5.67
CA ILE A 39 4.10 4.34 -5.48
C ILE A 39 2.81 4.15 -4.67
N VAL A 40 1.87 3.38 -5.24
CA VAL A 40 0.62 3.01 -4.57
C VAL A 40 0.64 1.50 -4.34
N LEU A 41 0.48 1.11 -3.08
CA LEU A 41 0.55 -0.28 -2.65
C LEU A 41 -0.78 -0.70 -2.04
N LEU A 42 -1.24 -1.87 -2.45
CA LEU A 42 -2.33 -2.59 -1.78
C LEU A 42 -1.72 -3.83 -1.14
N THR A 43 -1.82 -3.94 0.18
CA THR A 43 -1.28 -5.08 0.92
C THR A 43 -2.25 -5.55 1.99
N ASN A 44 -2.25 -6.84 2.26
CA ASN A 44 -2.92 -7.42 3.42
C ASN A 44 -2.02 -7.46 4.67
N ASN A 45 -0.78 -6.98 4.56
CA ASN A 45 0.19 -7.01 5.64
C ASN A 45 0.13 -5.73 6.48
N PHE A 46 -0.33 -5.87 7.72
CA PHE A 46 -0.42 -4.80 8.71
C PHE A 46 0.75 -4.80 9.70
N THR A 47 1.56 -5.86 9.72
CA THR A 47 2.66 -6.02 10.66
C THR A 47 3.87 -5.17 10.28
N LEU A 48 4.14 -5.04 8.97
CA LEU A 48 5.30 -4.29 8.50
C LEU A 48 5.03 -2.78 8.51
N PRO A 49 6.03 -1.95 8.88
CA PRO A 49 5.97 -0.51 8.69
C PRO A 49 5.80 -0.14 7.21
N THR A 50 5.06 0.94 6.96
CA THR A 50 4.77 1.47 5.62
C THR A 50 6.03 1.71 4.81
N ALA A 51 7.06 2.27 5.46
CA ALA A 51 8.34 2.58 4.84
C ALA A 51 9.06 1.32 4.34
N THR A 52 9.01 0.22 5.10
CA THR A 52 9.64 -1.05 4.73
C THR A 52 8.96 -1.66 3.50
N VAL A 53 7.62 -1.71 3.48
CA VAL A 53 6.88 -2.23 2.32
C VAL A 53 7.15 -1.37 1.09
N ALA A 54 7.19 -0.05 1.25
CA ALA A 54 7.48 0.87 0.15
C ALA A 54 8.92 0.74 -0.39
N GLN A 55 9.91 0.51 0.47
CA GLN A 55 11.29 0.25 0.06
C GLN A 55 11.40 -1.06 -0.74
N LEU A 56 10.77 -2.13 -0.28
CA LEU A 56 10.76 -3.43 -0.98
C LEU A 56 10.23 -3.31 -2.40
N TYR A 57 9.16 -2.54 -2.61
CA TYR A 57 8.57 -2.33 -3.93
C TYR A 57 9.29 -1.27 -4.77
N ARG A 58 10.02 -0.33 -4.15
CA ARG A 58 10.87 0.63 -4.88
C ARG A 58 12.07 -0.08 -5.52
N SER A 59 12.58 -1.13 -4.89
CA SER A 59 13.72 -1.92 -5.36
C SER A 59 13.37 -2.97 -6.42
N ARG A 60 12.14 -2.99 -6.91
CA ARG A 60 11.64 -3.94 -7.91
C ARG A 60 11.46 -3.25 -9.26
#